data_AF-A0A925CVP6-F1
#
_entry.id   AF-A0A925CVP6-F1
#
_cell.length_a   1.000
_cell.length_b   1.000
_cell.length_c   1.000
_cell.angle_alpha   90.00
_cell.angle_beta   90.00
_cell.angle_gamma   90.00
#
_symmetry.space_group_name_H-M   'P 1'
#
loop_
_entity.id
_entity.type
_entity.pdbx_description
1 polymer ?
#
loop_
_entity_poly.entity_id
_entity_poly.type
_entity_poly.pdbx_seq_one_letter_code
_entity_poly.pdbx_strand_id
1 'polypeptide(L)'
;MNREEIFARDDWRCVYCGEQFPPASLTVDHVQPQMRGGDNSGGNVVTACASCNSRKGHRRLAEFLLDEPGALASFRQLARHVWPRHLRTLDDALVAGQRRREQAQREPPMR
;
A
#
# COMPACT_ATOMS: atom_id res chain seq x y z
N MET A 1 2.66 -13.34 13.70
CA MET A 1 3.93 -12.61 13.70
C MET A 1 3.78 -11.42 14.63
N ASN A 2 4.78 -11.13 15.44
CA ASN A 2 4.85 -9.92 16.25
C ASN A 2 5.42 -8.74 15.40
N ARG A 3 5.42 -7.52 15.96
CA ARG A 3 5.87 -6.32 15.25
C ARG A 3 7.34 -6.38 14.84
N GLU A 4 8.20 -6.93 15.69
CA GLU A 4 9.64 -7.00 15.46
C GLU A 4 9.98 -7.96 14.31
N GLU A 5 9.30 -9.12 14.25
CA GLU A 5 9.42 -10.07 13.14
C GLU A 5 9.00 -9.45 11.80
N ILE A 6 7.96 -8.60 11.81
CA ILE A 6 7.49 -7.89 10.61
C ILE A 6 8.53 -6.87 10.15
N PHE A 7 9.08 -6.08 11.08
CA PHE A 7 10.10 -5.08 10.76
C PHE A 7 11.39 -5.72 10.25
N ALA A 8 11.83 -6.81 10.88
CA ALA A 8 13.01 -7.55 10.45
C ALA A 8 12.84 -8.19 9.06
N ARG A 9 11.66 -8.76 8.77
CA ARG A 9 11.34 -9.31 7.44
C ARG A 9 11.46 -8.25 6.34
N ASP A 10 11.04 -7.02 6.63
CA ASP A 10 11.01 -5.92 5.67
C ASP A 10 12.29 -5.06 5.73
N ASP A 11 13.38 -5.56 6.32
CA ASP A 11 14.68 -4.85 6.43
C ASP A 11 14.56 -3.47 7.11
N TRP A 12 13.63 -3.33 8.05
CA TRP A 12 13.29 -2.05 8.70
C TRP A 12 12.97 -0.92 7.69
N ARG A 13 12.54 -1.29 6.48
CA ARG A 13 12.14 -0.37 5.41
C ARG A 13 10.64 -0.21 5.37
N CYS A 14 10.21 1.02 5.18
CA CYS A 14 8.83 1.29 4.82
C CYS A 14 8.56 0.74 3.42
N VAL A 15 7.58 -0.16 3.26
CA VAL A 15 7.24 -0.70 1.93
C VAL A 15 6.66 0.35 0.98
N TYR A 16 6.25 1.50 1.51
CA TYR A 16 5.67 2.58 0.72
C TYR A 16 6.72 3.60 0.27
N CYS A 17 7.57 4.14 1.14
CA CYS A 17 8.58 5.11 0.69
C CYS A 17 9.95 4.50 0.39
N GLY A 18 10.18 3.23 0.71
CA GLY A 18 11.44 2.51 0.47
C GLY A 18 12.58 2.83 1.45
N GLU A 19 12.45 3.92 2.22
CA GLU A 19 13.43 4.35 3.22
C GLU A 19 13.49 3.42 4.43
N GLN A 20 14.69 3.30 5.01
CA GLN A 20 14.92 2.64 6.30
C GLN A 20 14.61 3.58 7.45
N PHE A 21 14.07 3.04 8.55
CA PHE A 21 13.74 3.81 9.74
C PHE A 21 14.15 3.09 11.01
N PRO A 22 14.42 3.84 12.10
CA PRO A 22 14.57 3.22 13.41
C PRO A 22 13.25 2.56 13.83
N PRO A 23 13.29 1.47 14.65
CA PRO A 23 12.09 0.74 15.07
C PRO A 23 11.00 1.62 15.69
N ALA A 24 11.37 2.69 16.40
CA ALA A 24 10.43 3.62 17.02
C ALA A 24 9.58 4.42 16.01
N SER A 25 10.05 4.59 14.77
CA SER A 25 9.33 5.31 13.70
C SER A 25 8.58 4.36 12.76
N LEU A 26 8.69 3.05 12.98
CA LEU A 26 8.01 2.02 12.21
C LEU A 26 6.70 1.58 12.87
N THR A 27 5.74 1.31 12.01
CA THR A 27 4.41 0.82 12.34
C THR A 27 4.09 -0.37 11.46
N VAL A 28 3.13 -1.19 11.91
CA VAL A 28 2.57 -2.26 11.10
C VAL A 28 1.32 -1.72 10.44
N ASP A 29 1.22 -1.84 9.12
CA ASP A 29 0.03 -1.48 8.35
C ASP A 29 -0.59 -2.71 7.70
N HIS A 30 -1.92 -2.69 7.57
CA HIS A 30 -2.69 -3.72 6.89
C HIS A 30 -2.91 -3.35 5.43
N VAL A 31 -2.43 -4.20 4.52
CA VAL A 31 -2.62 -4.07 3.08
C VAL A 31 -4.11 -3.99 2.74
N GLN A 32 -4.90 -4.97 3.18
CA GLN A 32 -6.34 -4.87 3.28
C GLN A 32 -6.67 -4.35 4.69
N PRO A 33 -7.29 -3.16 4.84
CA PRO A 33 -7.63 -2.62 6.16
C PRO A 33 -8.51 -3.60 6.95
N GLN A 34 -8.30 -3.69 8.27
CA GLN A 34 -9.10 -4.57 9.16
C GLN A 34 -10.60 -4.29 9.05
N MET A 35 -11.00 -3.01 9.02
CA MET A 35 -12.40 -2.61 8.86
C MET A 35 -13.03 -3.06 7.52
N ARG A 36 -12.21 -3.52 6.57
CA ARG A 36 -12.62 -4.09 5.28
C ARG A 36 -12.32 -5.58 5.19
N GLY A 37 -12.18 -6.28 6.32
CA GLY A 37 -12.00 -7.74 6.40
C GLY A 37 -10.55 -8.22 6.24
N GLY A 38 -9.56 -7.35 6.44
CA GLY A 38 -8.15 -7.76 6.49
C GLY A 38 -7.80 -8.49 7.77
N ASP A 39 -6.98 -9.53 7.66
CA ASP A 39 -6.47 -10.31 8.80
C ASP A 39 -5.09 -9.82 9.27
N ASN A 40 -4.58 -10.39 10.36
CA ASN A 40 -3.25 -10.09 10.90
C ASN A 40 -2.16 -11.06 10.39
N SER A 41 -2.40 -11.73 9.26
CA SER A 41 -1.43 -12.66 8.71
C SER A 41 -0.22 -11.94 8.13
N GLY A 42 0.92 -12.64 8.05
CA GLY A 42 2.12 -12.11 7.40
C GLY A 42 1.91 -11.70 5.93
N GLY A 43 0.92 -12.26 5.25
CA GLY A 43 0.58 -11.92 3.86
C GLY A 43 -0.33 -10.70 3.71
N ASN A 44 -0.82 -10.12 4.81
CA ASN A 44 -1.65 -8.92 4.83
C ASN A 44 -1.05 -7.76 5.64
N VAL A 45 0.03 -7.98 6.39
CA VAL A 45 0.68 -6.94 7.21
C VAL A 45 2.07 -6.61 6.69
N VAL A 46 2.41 -5.32 6.66
CA VAL A 46 3.66 -4.76 6.14
C VAL A 46 4.25 -3.72 7.08
N THR A 47 5.54 -3.47 6.95
CA THR A 47 6.24 -2.38 7.62
C THR A 47 5.97 -1.05 6.92
N ALA A 48 5.51 -0.05 7.67
CA ALA A 48 5.26 1.30 7.19
C ALA A 48 5.79 2.34 8.18
N CYS A 49 6.41 3.41 7.69
CA CYS A 49 6.71 4.55 8.54
C CYS A 49 5.42 5.28 8.94
N ALA A 50 5.44 5.98 10.09
CA ALA A 50 4.26 6.68 10.61
C ALA A 50 3.60 7.64 9.59
N SER A 51 4.41 8.36 8.80
CA SER A 51 3.92 9.28 7.78
C SER A 51 3.17 8.57 6.64
N CYS A 52 3.75 7.51 6.07
CA CYS A 52 3.10 6.75 5.00
C CYS A 52 1.84 6.04 5.51
N ASN A 53 1.91 5.44 6.70
CA ASN A 53 0.76 4.77 7.30
C ASN A 53 -0.40 5.75 7.55
N SER A 54 -0.10 6.93 8.11
CA SER A 54 -1.09 8.00 8.30
C SER A 54 -1.70 8.48 6.98
N ARG A 55 -0.87 8.69 5.94
CA ARG A 55 -1.35 9.09 4.61
C ARG A 55 -2.26 8.02 3.97
N LYS A 56 -1.91 6.74 4.09
CA LYS A 56 -2.77 5.66 3.58
C LYS A 56 -4.09 5.60 4.36
N GLY A 57 -4.02 5.63 5.68
CA GLY A 57 -5.18 5.56 6.57
C GLY A 57 -6.04 4.31 6.27
N HIS A 58 -7.35 4.51 6.13
CA HIS A 58 -8.31 3.45 5.88
C HIS A 58 -8.62 3.21 4.39
N ARG A 59 -7.89 3.90 3.51
CA ARG A 59 -8.05 3.74 2.06
C ARG A 59 -7.65 2.34 1.63
N ARG A 60 -8.26 1.86 0.55
CA ARG A 60 -7.82 0.62 -0.09
C ARG A 60 -6.39 0.84 -0.61
N LEU A 61 -5.57 -0.21 -0.60
CA LEU A 61 -4.19 -0.11 -1.10
C LEU A 61 -4.14 0.54 -2.50
N ALA A 62 -4.99 0.09 -3.43
CA ALA A 62 -5.01 0.63 -4.78
C ALA A 62 -5.32 2.13 -4.87
N GLU A 63 -6.22 2.61 -4.02
CA GLU A 63 -6.57 4.04 -3.96
C GLU A 63 -5.36 4.86 -3.52
N PHE A 64 -4.69 4.44 -2.44
CA PHE A 64 -3.47 5.08 -1.96
C PHE A 64 -2.35 5.07 -3.01
N LEU A 65 -2.10 3.92 -3.64
CA LEU A 65 -1.00 3.78 -4.61
C LEU A 65 -1.25 4.52 -5.94
N LEU A 66 -2.51 4.76 -6.33
CA LEU A 66 -2.84 5.57 -7.51
C LEU A 66 -2.56 7.06 -7.30
N ASP A 67 -2.62 7.53 -6.06
CA ASP A 67 -2.34 8.92 -5.69
C ASP A 67 -0.85 9.16 -5.41
N GLU A 68 -0.09 8.10 -5.12
CA GLU A 68 1.31 8.16 -4.70
C GLU A 68 2.19 7.24 -5.59
N PRO A 69 2.62 7.69 -6.79
CA PRO A 69 3.36 6.84 -7.74
C PRO A 69 4.67 6.27 -7.19
N GLY A 70 5.38 7.04 -6.36
CA GLY A 70 6.59 6.56 -5.67
C GLY A 70 6.29 5.42 -4.70
N ALA A 71 5.09 5.41 -4.10
CA ALA A 71 4.65 4.33 -3.24
C ALA A 71 4.35 3.05 -4.01
N LEU A 72 3.78 3.16 -5.21
CA LEU A 72 3.51 1.99 -6.05
C LEU A 72 4.80 1.26 -6.44
N ALA A 73 5.83 2.01 -6.83
CA ALA A 73 7.12 1.44 -7.20
C ALA A 73 7.76 0.68 -6.03
N SER A 74 7.87 1.34 -4.87
CA SER A 74 8.44 0.75 -3.66
C SER A 74 7.65 -0.47 -3.19
N PHE A 75 6.31 -0.38 -3.20
CA PHE A 75 5.46 -1.48 -2.74
C PHE A 75 5.65 -2.73 -3.59
N ARG A 76 5.69 -2.59 -4.92
CA ARG A 76 5.93 -3.72 -5.84
C ARG A 76 7.30 -4.36 -5.63
N GLN A 77 8.31 -3.57 -5.31
CA GLN A 77 9.66 -4.07 -5.05
C GLN A 77 9.79 -4.77 -3.70
N LEU A 78 9.21 -4.19 -2.64
CA LEU A 78 9.51 -4.56 -1.26
C LEU A 78 8.47 -5.53 -0.66
N ALA A 79 7.20 -5.41 -1.04
CA ALA A 79 6.10 -6.17 -0.45
C ALA A 79 5.83 -7.53 -1.13
N ARG A 80 6.88 -8.22 -1.61
CA ARG A 80 6.78 -9.51 -2.35
C ARG A 80 6.13 -10.66 -1.57
N HIS A 81 6.05 -10.53 -0.25
CA HIS A 81 5.45 -11.50 0.65
C HIS A 81 3.92 -11.34 0.77
N VAL A 82 3.36 -10.23 0.26
CA VAL A 82 1.92 -9.99 0.28
C VAL A 82 1.21 -10.99 -0.61
N TRP A 83 0.10 -11.54 -0.13
CA TRP A 83 -0.56 -12.61 -0.85
C TRP A 83 -1.01 -12.21 -2.26
N PRO A 84 -0.89 -13.11 -3.26
CA PRO A 84 -1.30 -12.84 -4.64
C PRO A 84 -2.74 -12.35 -4.79
N ARG A 85 -3.65 -12.74 -3.88
CA ARG A 85 -5.04 -12.26 -3.90
C ARG A 85 -5.14 -10.74 -3.72
N HIS A 86 -4.31 -10.15 -2.85
CA HIS A 86 -4.30 -8.71 -2.63
C HIS A 86 -3.62 -7.96 -3.78
N LEU A 87 -2.58 -8.56 -4.37
CA LEU A 87 -1.89 -8.01 -5.55
C LEU A 87 -2.78 -8.01 -6.80
N ARG A 88 -3.55 -9.07 -7.05
CA ARG A 88 -4.52 -9.10 -8.16
C ARG A 88 -5.58 -8.01 -8.02
N THR A 89 -6.18 -7.88 -6.83
CA THR A 89 -7.16 -6.81 -6.57
C THR A 89 -6.54 -5.42 -6.74
N LEU A 90 -5.25 -5.26 -6.42
CA LEU A 90 -4.52 -4.04 -6.70
C LEU A 90 -4.42 -3.82 -8.22
N ASP A 91 -3.89 -4.76 -8.97
CA ASP A 91 -3.69 -4.60 -10.42
C ASP A 91 -5.01 -4.31 -11.16
N ASP A 92 -6.09 -5.02 -10.83
CA ASP A 92 -7.43 -4.76 -11.39
C ASP A 92 -7.90 -3.32 -11.10
N ALA A 93 -7.70 -2.86 -9.87
CA ALA A 93 -8.08 -1.52 -9.45
C ALA A 93 -7.18 -0.43 -10.06
N LEU A 94 -5.89 -0.71 -10.28
CA LEU A 94 -4.96 0.20 -10.95
C LEU A 94 -5.36 0.39 -12.42
N VAL A 95 -5.63 -0.71 -13.14
CA VAL A 95 -6.09 -0.66 -14.54
C VAL A 95 -7.42 0.08 -14.65
N ALA A 96 -8.38 -0.20 -13.76
CA ALA A 96 -9.66 0.50 -13.74
C ALA A 96 -9.49 1.99 -13.39
N GLY A 97 -8.58 2.33 -12.49
CA GLY A 97 -8.26 3.71 -12.11
C GLY A 97 -7.64 4.52 -13.25
N GLN A 98 -6.70 3.93 -13.99
CA GLN A 98 -6.10 4.54 -15.18
C GLN A 98 -7.16 4.86 -16.23
N ARG A 99 -8.03 3.90 -16.56
CA ARG A 99 -9.13 4.10 -17.51
C ARG A 99 -10.07 5.24 -17.12
N ARG A 100 -10.45 5.34 -15.83
CA ARG A 100 -11.29 6.43 -15.33
C ARG A 100 -10.61 7.81 -15.46
N ARG A 101 -9.32 7.90 -15.14
CA ARG A 101 -8.55 9.15 -15.30
C ARG A 101 -8.43 9.56 -16.77
N GLU A 102 -8.17 8.60 -17.66
CA GLU A 102 -8.12 8.84 -19.11
C GLU A 102 -9.47 9.30 -19.67
N GLN A 103 -10.57 8.70 -19.21
CA GLN A 103 -11.91 9.09 -19.63
C GLN A 103 -12.29 10.50 -19.14
N ALA A 104 -11.99 10.82 -17.88
CA ALA A 104 -12.21 12.16 -17.32
C ALA A 104 -11.38 13.25 -18.02
N GLN A 105 -10.20 12.93 -18.54
CA GLN A 105 -9.37 13.85 -19.34
C GLN A 105 -9.91 14.09 -20.76
N ARG A 106 -10.78 13.20 -21.27
CA ARG A 106 -11.39 13.31 -22.60
C ARG A 106 -12.73 14.05 -22.58
N GLU A 107 -13.35 14.21 -21.43
CA GLU A 107 -14.59 14.96 -21.29
C GLU A 107 -14.29 16.47 -21.29
N PRO A 108 -14.85 17.25 -22.24
CA PRO A 108 -14.66 18.70 -22.23
C PRO A 108 -15.29 19.29 -20.95
N PRO A 109 -14.69 20.34 -20.36
CA PRO A 109 -15.27 20.97 -19.18
C PRO A 109 -16.71 21.38 -19.49
N MET A 110 -17.65 20.98 -18.62
CA MET A 110 -19.04 21.44 -18.70
C MET A 110 -19.02 22.97 -18.65
N ARG A 111 -19.55 23.60 -19.70
CA ARG A 111 -19.67 25.05 -19.83
C ARG A 111 -20.65 25.61 -18.81
#